data_AF-A0A6A3ZYS5-F1
#
_entry.id   AF-A0A6A3ZYS5-F1
#
_cell.length_a   1.000
_cell.length_b   1.000
_cell.length_c   1.000
_cell.angle_alpha   90.00
_cell.angle_beta   90.00
_cell.angle_gamma   90.00
#
_symmetry.space_group_name_H-M   'P 1'
#
loop_
_entity.id
_entity.type
_entity.pdbx_description
1 polymer ?
#
loop_
_entity_poly.entity_id
_entity_poly.type
_entity_poly.pdbx_seq_one_letter_code
_entity_poly.pdbx_strand_id
1 'polypeptide(L)'
;MYTWYFPRDISWADDVPAVRHDWVNAIVWLDNPAVENQKLPGVSVSREGALYVAYNSIVNGFMNGTHPQMEYFMGFFGEGYHTIDASLEAGDFQDLILWTQLTDQAHKGLETGDFGPSTPVPFNDANFEKNLKRGWYQNDTGYFYVVERVKIAFQEQEKETNAGQVVVAALV
;
A
#
# COMPACT_ATOMS: atom_id res chain seq x y z
N MET A 1 -0.10 -2.95 5.72
CA MET A 1 -0.47 -2.78 4.29
C MET A 1 -1.91 -3.21 4.15
N TYR A 2 -2.74 -2.36 3.56
CA TYR A 2 -4.14 -2.61 3.26
C TYR A 2 -4.28 -2.79 1.75
N THR A 3 -5.03 -3.81 1.33
CA THR A 3 -5.12 -4.18 -0.07
C THR A 3 -6.57 -4.46 -0.45
N TRP A 4 -6.96 -4.02 -1.65
CA TRP A 4 -8.26 -4.26 -2.25
C TRP A 4 -8.12 -5.00 -3.58
N TYR A 5 -9.04 -5.93 -3.81
CA TYR A 5 -9.17 -6.66 -5.06
C TYR A 5 -10.39 -6.17 -5.82
N PHE A 6 -10.22 -5.97 -7.13
CA PHE A 6 -11.32 -5.72 -8.05
C PHE A 6 -11.34 -6.78 -9.15
N PRO A 7 -12.49 -7.39 -9.48
CA PRO A 7 -12.55 -8.46 -10.49
C PRO A 7 -12.18 -8.00 -11.91
N ARG A 8 -12.30 -6.70 -12.19
CA ARG A 8 -12.13 -6.11 -13.51
C ARG A 8 -11.69 -4.66 -13.38
N ASP A 9 -10.73 -4.28 -14.22
CA ASP A 9 -10.29 -2.90 -14.39
C ASP A 9 -10.64 -2.42 -15.80
N ILE A 10 -11.11 -1.19 -15.88
CA ILE A 10 -11.52 -0.53 -17.12
C ILE A 10 -10.77 0.79 -17.26
N SER A 11 -10.43 1.12 -18.49
CA SER A 11 -9.81 2.40 -18.83
C SER A 11 -10.86 3.42 -19.28
N TRP A 12 -10.56 4.72 -19.11
CA TRP A 12 -11.38 5.81 -19.65
C TRP A 12 -11.09 6.02 -21.14
N ALA A 13 -10.00 5.46 -21.65
CA ALA A 13 -9.66 5.47 -23.07
C ALA A 13 -10.46 4.36 -23.79
N ASP A 14 -11.31 4.77 -24.73
CA ASP A 14 -12.23 3.87 -25.43
C ASP A 14 -11.52 2.77 -26.27
N ASP A 15 -10.26 2.97 -26.63
CA ASP A 15 -9.44 2.03 -27.41
C ASP A 15 -8.60 1.07 -26.54
N VAL A 16 -8.64 1.22 -25.22
CA VAL A 16 -7.91 0.38 -24.26
C VAL A 16 -8.84 -0.72 -23.72
N PRO A 17 -8.56 -2.01 -23.98
CA PRO A 17 -9.40 -3.10 -23.51
C PRO A 17 -9.42 -3.21 -21.99
N ALA A 18 -10.59 -3.54 -21.43
CA ALA A 18 -10.69 -3.91 -20.02
C ALA A 18 -9.84 -5.14 -19.70
N VAL A 19 -9.18 -5.13 -18.53
CA VAL A 19 -8.39 -6.25 -18.03
C VAL A 19 -9.11 -6.95 -16.87
N ARG A 20 -8.87 -8.25 -16.71
CA ARG A 20 -9.34 -8.99 -15.54
C ARG A 20 -8.34 -8.79 -14.41
N HIS A 21 -8.89 -8.73 -13.20
CA HIS A 21 -8.17 -8.55 -11.95
C HIS A 21 -7.54 -7.17 -11.83
N ASP A 22 -7.68 -6.61 -10.65
CA ASP A 22 -6.87 -5.49 -10.20
C ASP A 22 -6.63 -5.59 -8.69
N TRP A 23 -5.45 -5.16 -8.30
CA TRP A 23 -4.97 -5.14 -6.94
C TRP A 23 -4.37 -3.75 -6.67
N VAL A 24 -5.02 -3.00 -5.77
CA VAL A 24 -4.49 -1.74 -5.26
C VAL A 24 -4.20 -1.87 -3.78
N ASN A 25 -3.18 -1.16 -3.29
CA ASN A 25 -2.82 -1.20 -1.89
C ASN A 25 -2.36 0.16 -1.34
N ALA A 26 -2.50 0.30 -0.03
CA ALA A 26 -1.98 1.40 0.75
C ALA A 26 -1.13 0.88 1.90
N ILE A 27 0.01 1.51 2.12
CA ILE A 27 0.93 1.24 3.22
C ILE A 27 0.81 2.40 4.20
N VAL A 28 0.17 2.13 5.33
CA VAL A 28 0.14 3.04 6.47
C VAL A 28 1.39 2.80 7.29
N TRP A 29 2.25 3.81 7.38
CA TRP A 29 3.45 3.75 8.18
C TRP A 29 3.13 4.18 9.61
N LEU A 30 3.66 3.45 10.58
CA LEU A 30 3.55 3.73 12.00
C LEU A 30 4.93 4.08 12.54
N ASP A 31 5.00 5.02 13.47
CA ASP A 31 6.25 5.36 14.15
C ASP A 31 6.71 4.24 15.09
N ASN A 32 5.79 3.74 15.92
CA ASN A 32 6.03 2.68 16.87
C ASN A 32 4.74 1.90 17.15
N PRO A 33 4.60 0.65 16.69
CA PRO A 33 3.39 -0.13 16.92
C PRO A 33 3.18 -0.53 18.39
N ALA A 34 4.20 -0.39 19.26
CA ALA A 34 4.12 -0.80 20.66
C ALA A 34 3.55 0.25 21.61
N VAL A 35 3.21 1.46 21.13
CA VAL A 35 2.61 2.52 21.96
C VAL A 35 1.11 2.62 21.71
N GLU A 36 0.34 3.10 22.70
CA GLU A 36 -1.12 3.21 22.63
C GLU A 36 -1.57 4.32 21.65
N ASN A 37 -0.86 5.46 21.64
CA ASN A 37 -1.13 6.58 20.74
C ASN A 37 -0.09 6.63 19.62
N GLN A 38 -0.16 5.67 18.70
CA GLN A 38 0.74 5.60 17.55
C GLN A 38 0.59 6.86 16.68
N LYS A 39 1.71 7.34 16.15
CA LYS A 39 1.69 8.36 15.10
C LYS A 39 1.79 7.68 13.76
N LEU A 40 1.03 8.20 12.81
CA LEU A 40 1.08 7.79 11.42
C LEU A 40 1.93 8.81 10.68
N PRO A 41 3.27 8.66 10.51
CA PRO A 41 4.09 9.64 9.81
C PRO A 41 3.71 9.84 8.33
N GLY A 42 3.08 8.85 7.70
CA GLY A 42 2.65 8.96 6.33
C GLY A 42 1.95 7.70 5.81
N VAL A 43 1.40 7.84 4.61
CA VAL A 43 0.71 6.77 3.89
C VAL A 43 1.26 6.74 2.48
N SER A 44 1.64 5.55 2.01
CA SER A 44 2.05 5.35 0.62
C SER A 44 0.97 4.58 -0.11
N VAL A 45 0.52 5.07 -1.26
CA VAL A 45 -0.50 4.41 -2.08
C VAL A 45 0.14 3.86 -3.35
N SER A 46 -0.27 2.67 -3.78
CA SER A 46 0.19 2.08 -5.04
C SER A 46 -0.32 2.90 -6.22
N ARG A 47 0.52 3.04 -7.23
CA ARG A 47 0.18 3.57 -8.56
C ARG A 47 0.47 2.52 -9.62
N GLU A 48 0.17 2.88 -10.86
CA GLU A 48 0.45 2.08 -12.05
C GLU A 48 1.77 1.30 -11.97
N GLY A 49 1.68 -0.01 -12.19
CA GLY A 49 2.82 -0.93 -12.13
C GLY A 49 3.37 -1.09 -10.72
N ALA A 50 4.63 -0.71 -10.53
CA ALA A 50 5.38 -0.89 -9.29
C ALA A 50 5.61 0.41 -8.50
N LEU A 51 4.93 1.49 -8.90
CA LEU A 51 5.13 2.83 -8.36
C LEU A 51 4.32 3.04 -7.08
N TYR A 52 4.81 3.95 -6.24
CA TYR A 52 4.11 4.40 -5.03
C TYR A 52 4.21 5.91 -4.93
N VAL A 53 3.15 6.53 -4.40
CA VAL A 53 3.15 7.95 -4.00
C VAL A 53 2.97 8.00 -2.49
N ALA A 54 3.84 8.73 -1.81
CA ALA A 54 3.81 8.88 -0.36
C ALA A 54 3.24 10.25 0.04
N TYR A 55 2.31 10.22 0.99
CA TYR A 55 1.66 11.38 1.57
C TYR A 55 2.05 11.54 3.03
N ASN A 56 2.42 12.76 3.41
CA ASN A 56 2.61 13.12 4.81
C ASN A 56 1.24 13.38 5.45
N SER A 57 0.91 12.61 6.49
CA SER A 57 -0.37 12.67 7.20
C SER A 57 -0.66 14.02 7.88
N ILE A 58 0.36 14.85 8.12
CA ILE A 58 0.25 16.11 8.84
C ILE A 58 -0.21 17.25 7.90
N VAL A 59 0.00 17.13 6.59
CA VAL A 59 -0.06 18.29 5.68
C VAL A 59 -1.33 18.31 4.81
N ASN A 60 -1.93 17.16 4.52
CA ASN A 60 -2.79 17.05 3.33
C ASN A 60 -4.29 16.84 3.60
N GLY A 61 -4.77 16.98 4.85
CA GLY A 61 -6.22 16.98 5.17
C GLY A 61 -6.98 15.66 4.94
N PHE A 62 -6.34 14.64 4.36
CA PHE A 62 -6.92 13.32 4.05
C PHE A 62 -7.06 12.39 5.26
N MET A 63 -6.83 12.88 6.48
CA MET A 63 -6.88 12.06 7.70
C MET A 63 -8.15 12.36 8.49
N ASN A 64 -9.01 11.35 8.66
CA ASN A 64 -10.11 11.39 9.62
C ASN A 64 -9.71 10.65 10.90
N GLY A 65 -9.17 11.40 11.87
CA GLY A 65 -8.55 10.80 13.06
C GLY A 65 -7.33 9.95 12.68
N THR A 66 -7.40 8.65 12.93
CA THR A 66 -6.35 7.67 12.55
C THR A 66 -6.63 6.97 11.22
N HIS A 67 -7.66 7.39 10.48
CA HIS A 67 -8.09 6.75 9.25
C HIS A 67 -7.72 7.60 8.03
N PRO A 68 -6.77 7.17 7.19
CA PRO A 68 -6.55 7.78 5.89
C PRO A 68 -7.78 7.62 5.00
N GLN A 69 -8.24 8.72 4.44
CA GLN A 69 -9.29 8.77 3.44
C GLN A 69 -8.66 8.58 2.07
N MET A 70 -9.21 7.66 1.30
CA MET A 70 -8.67 7.24 0.02
C MET A 70 -9.79 7.07 -1.00
N GLU A 71 -9.45 7.23 -2.26
CA GLU A 71 -10.33 7.01 -3.39
C GLU A 71 -9.73 6.00 -4.37
N TYR A 72 -10.60 5.20 -4.98
CA TYR A 72 -10.27 4.37 -6.12
C TYR A 72 -10.93 5.00 -7.34
N PHE A 73 -10.13 5.42 -8.30
CA PHE A 73 -10.59 6.24 -9.43
C PHE A 73 -9.80 5.91 -10.69
N MET A 74 -10.36 6.24 -11.84
CA MET A 74 -9.68 6.09 -13.13
C MET A 74 -8.55 7.11 -13.23
N GLY A 75 -7.30 6.64 -13.31
CA GLY A 75 -6.12 7.49 -13.35
C GLY A 75 -6.12 8.40 -14.58
N PHE A 76 -5.78 9.67 -14.41
CA PHE A 76 -5.67 10.62 -15.53
C PHE A 76 -4.36 10.48 -16.33
N PHE A 77 -3.45 9.60 -15.88
CA PHE A 77 -2.17 9.34 -16.52
C PHE A 77 -2.14 7.93 -17.14
N GLY A 78 -1.12 7.64 -17.93
CA GLY A 78 -0.91 6.31 -18.52
C GLY A 78 -2.04 5.87 -19.46
N GLU A 79 -2.39 4.58 -19.37
CA GLU A 79 -3.47 3.95 -20.15
C GLU A 79 -4.85 4.19 -19.53
N GLY A 80 -4.98 4.96 -18.45
CA GLY A 80 -6.27 5.38 -17.92
C GLY A 80 -7.04 4.36 -17.08
N TYR A 81 -6.37 3.27 -16.69
CA TYR A 81 -6.88 2.29 -15.73
C TYR A 81 -7.06 2.89 -14.33
N HIS A 82 -7.68 2.14 -13.43
CA HIS A 82 -7.86 2.61 -12.07
C HIS A 82 -6.54 2.67 -11.28
N THR A 83 -6.54 3.54 -10.29
CA THR A 83 -5.51 3.66 -9.27
C THR A 83 -6.15 4.10 -7.96
N ILE A 84 -5.40 4.01 -6.88
CA ILE A 84 -5.76 4.56 -5.58
C ILE A 84 -5.06 5.90 -5.32
N ASP A 85 -5.73 6.81 -4.61
CA ASP A 85 -5.18 8.08 -4.14
C ASP A 85 -5.66 8.46 -2.73
N ALA A 86 -5.01 9.46 -2.13
CA ALA A 86 -5.54 10.15 -0.97
C ALA A 86 -6.73 11.03 -1.38
N SER A 87 -7.80 11.01 -0.58
CA SER A 87 -9.00 11.80 -0.82
C SER A 87 -9.31 12.71 0.36
N LEU A 88 -10.02 13.81 0.10
CA LEU A 88 -10.61 14.67 1.14
C LEU A 88 -12.04 14.24 1.50
N GLU A 89 -12.62 13.31 0.73
CA GLU A 89 -13.96 12.81 0.93
C GLU A 89 -13.97 11.56 1.81
N ALA A 90 -15.05 11.36 2.56
CA ALA A 90 -15.21 10.15 3.37
C ALA A 90 -15.54 8.97 2.46
N GLY A 91 -14.77 7.90 2.58
CA GLY A 91 -15.11 6.59 2.01
C GLY A 91 -15.80 5.69 3.03
N ASP A 92 -15.96 4.43 2.64
CA ASP A 92 -16.54 3.37 3.46
C ASP A 92 -15.47 2.44 4.05
N PHE A 93 -15.85 1.69 5.08
CA PHE A 93 -15.07 0.59 5.63
C PHE A 93 -15.46 -0.75 4.99
N GLN A 94 -14.51 -1.68 4.91
CA GLN A 94 -14.72 -3.06 4.49
C GLN A 94 -14.31 -4.00 5.62
N ASP A 95 -14.89 -5.21 5.63
CA ASP A 95 -14.56 -6.22 6.63
C ASP A 95 -13.10 -6.66 6.49
N LEU A 96 -12.31 -6.49 7.55
CA LEU A 96 -10.89 -6.77 7.51
C LEU A 96 -10.59 -8.25 7.77
N ILE A 97 -9.85 -8.90 6.86
CA ILE A 97 -9.19 -10.18 7.15
C ILE A 97 -7.67 -10.02 7.02
N LEU A 98 -6.96 -10.48 8.04
CA LEU A 98 -5.50 -10.40 8.08
C LEU A 98 -4.88 -11.56 7.31
N TRP A 99 -3.70 -11.35 6.73
CA TRP A 99 -2.92 -12.42 6.12
C TRP A 99 -2.76 -13.60 7.08
N THR A 100 -2.42 -13.33 8.34
CA THR A 100 -2.25 -14.36 9.39
C THR A 100 -3.57 -15.04 9.83
N GLN A 101 -4.72 -14.54 9.39
CA GLN A 101 -6.03 -15.14 9.65
C GLN A 101 -6.54 -15.99 8.48
N LEU A 102 -5.86 -15.96 7.33
CA LEU A 102 -6.24 -16.75 6.17
C LEU A 102 -6.03 -18.25 6.44
N THR A 103 -6.86 -19.06 5.78
CA THR A 103 -6.62 -20.51 5.75
C THR A 103 -5.41 -20.83 4.86
N ASP A 104 -4.79 -21.99 5.08
CA ASP A 104 -3.71 -22.50 4.22
C ASP A 104 -4.12 -22.54 2.73
N GLN A 105 -5.38 -22.84 2.44
CA GLN A 105 -5.92 -22.85 1.08
C GLN A 105 -5.96 -21.45 0.47
N ALA A 106 -6.39 -20.45 1.24
CA ALA A 106 -6.41 -19.06 0.80
C ALA A 106 -5.00 -18.51 0.59
N HIS A 107 -4.07 -18.79 1.51
CA HIS A 107 -2.64 -18.48 1.33
C HIS A 107 -2.11 -19.06 0.02
N LYS A 108 -2.31 -20.37 -0.21
CA LYS A 108 -1.85 -21.02 -1.43
C LYS A 108 -2.46 -20.40 -2.69
N GLY A 109 -3.75 -20.06 -2.65
CA GLY A 109 -4.44 -19.39 -3.76
C GLY A 109 -3.83 -18.03 -4.10
N LEU A 110 -3.47 -17.24 -3.08
CA LEU A 110 -2.88 -15.91 -3.24
C LEU A 110 -1.39 -15.95 -3.59
N GLU A 111 -0.67 -17.01 -3.20
CA GLU A 111 0.73 -17.21 -3.59
C GLU A 111 0.89 -17.68 -5.04
N THR A 112 -0.03 -18.53 -5.52
CA THR A 112 0.15 -19.27 -6.79
C THR A 112 -0.88 -18.93 -7.86
N GLY A 113 -1.93 -18.18 -7.51
CA GLY A 113 -2.98 -17.79 -8.43
C GLY A 113 -2.47 -16.87 -9.55
N ASP A 114 -3.01 -17.05 -10.75
CA ASP A 114 -2.78 -16.16 -11.87
C ASP A 114 -3.78 -15.00 -11.83
N PHE A 115 -3.30 -13.84 -11.41
CA PHE A 115 -4.04 -12.58 -11.38
C PHE A 115 -3.61 -11.64 -12.53
N GLY A 116 -2.99 -12.18 -13.58
CA GLY A 116 -2.44 -11.41 -14.67
C GLY A 116 -1.08 -10.78 -14.37
N PRO A 117 -0.39 -10.27 -15.42
CA PRO A 117 0.98 -9.78 -15.30
C PRO A 117 1.08 -8.36 -14.71
N SER A 118 -0.01 -7.59 -14.78
CA SER A 118 0.02 -6.14 -14.53
C SER A 118 -0.05 -5.78 -13.04
N THR A 119 -0.79 -6.56 -12.25
CA THR A 119 -1.05 -6.27 -10.82
C THR A 119 -0.98 -7.55 -10.00
N PRO A 120 0.24 -8.05 -9.70
CA PRO A 120 0.39 -9.25 -8.88
C PRO A 120 -0.06 -8.99 -7.44
N VAL A 121 -0.47 -10.05 -6.72
CA VAL A 121 -0.93 -9.96 -5.32
C VAL A 121 0.13 -9.23 -4.47
N PRO A 122 -0.18 -8.07 -3.87
CA PRO A 122 0.87 -7.16 -3.39
C PRO A 122 1.42 -7.52 -2.02
N PHE A 123 0.71 -8.38 -1.27
CA PHE A 123 1.04 -8.77 0.11
C PHE A 123 1.42 -10.24 0.27
N ASN A 124 1.58 -10.98 -0.83
CA ASN A 124 2.10 -12.34 -0.79
C ASN A 124 3.61 -12.35 -0.46
N ASP A 125 4.17 -13.51 -0.12
CA ASP A 125 5.56 -13.66 0.33
C ASP A 125 6.57 -13.11 -0.70
N ALA A 126 6.26 -13.26 -1.99
CA ALA A 126 7.12 -12.81 -3.07
C ALA A 126 7.15 -11.27 -3.23
N ASN A 127 6.09 -10.57 -2.84
CA ASN A 127 5.89 -9.15 -3.16
C ASN A 127 5.85 -8.22 -1.94
N PHE A 128 5.45 -8.71 -0.77
CA PHE A 128 5.20 -7.88 0.41
C PHE A 128 6.38 -6.96 0.75
N GLU A 129 7.55 -7.54 1.02
CA GLU A 129 8.77 -6.79 1.35
C GLU A 129 9.26 -5.87 0.22
N LYS A 130 9.06 -6.29 -1.05
CA LYS A 130 9.42 -5.45 -2.21
C LYS A 130 8.55 -4.21 -2.28
N ASN A 131 7.26 -4.37 -2.03
CA ASN A 131 6.28 -3.30 -2.04
C ASN A 131 6.46 -2.35 -0.84
N LEU A 132 6.78 -2.88 0.35
CA LEU A 132 7.20 -2.04 1.48
C LEU A 132 8.41 -1.18 1.12
N LYS A 133 9.44 -1.75 0.49
CA LYS A 133 10.63 -1.00 0.06
C LYS A 133 10.31 0.06 -0.99
N ARG A 134 9.47 -0.25 -1.97
CA ARG A 134 9.04 0.70 -3.02
C ARG A 134 8.21 1.86 -2.45
N GLY A 135 7.34 1.56 -1.50
CA GLY A 135 6.51 2.55 -0.84
C GLY A 135 7.22 3.30 0.29
N TRP A 136 8.42 2.86 0.71
CA TRP A 136 9.11 3.49 1.83
C TRP A 136 9.59 4.89 1.46
N TYR A 137 9.36 5.81 2.39
CA TYR A 137 9.69 7.22 2.28
C TYR A 137 11.22 7.43 2.34
N GLN A 138 11.88 7.38 1.18
CA GLN A 138 13.20 7.98 0.98
C GLN A 138 13.13 8.89 -0.24
N ASN A 139 13.22 10.21 -0.01
CA ASN A 139 13.26 11.28 -1.00
C ASN A 139 13.99 10.89 -2.31
N ASP A 140 13.27 10.80 -3.43
CA ASP A 140 13.87 11.01 -4.75
C ASP A 140 12.92 11.61 -5.80
N THR A 141 11.92 12.40 -5.37
CA THR A 141 11.17 13.30 -6.27
C THR A 141 11.33 14.76 -5.85
N GLY A 142 12.55 15.27 -6.02
CA GLY A 142 12.80 16.54 -6.73
C GLY A 142 12.32 17.88 -6.17
N TYR A 143 11.56 17.96 -5.08
CA TYR A 143 11.20 19.25 -4.48
C TYR A 143 11.25 19.14 -2.95
N PHE A 144 11.71 20.22 -2.31
CA PHE A 144 11.93 20.46 -0.88
C PHE A 144 13.36 20.15 -0.36
N TYR A 145 13.97 21.23 0.14
CA TYR A 145 15.36 21.34 0.56
C TYR A 145 15.69 20.46 1.77
N VAL A 146 16.84 19.80 1.71
CA VAL A 146 17.50 19.16 2.85
C VAL A 146 17.88 20.22 3.87
N VAL A 147 17.40 20.09 5.11
CA VAL A 147 18.02 20.71 6.28
C VAL A 147 18.37 19.59 7.26
N GLU A 148 19.68 19.38 7.37
CA GLU A 148 20.41 18.51 8.31
C GLU A 148 20.27 16.98 8.19
N ARG A 149 21.44 16.36 7.91
CA ARG A 149 21.68 14.92 7.92
C ARG A 149 22.16 14.51 9.32
N VAL A 150 21.36 13.73 10.06
CA VAL A 150 21.90 12.89 11.14
C VAL A 150 22.05 11.48 10.60
N LYS A 151 23.29 11.03 10.42
CA LYS A 151 23.60 9.63 10.12
C LYS A 151 23.39 8.81 11.39
N ILE A 152 22.46 7.86 11.38
CA ILE A 152 22.41 6.79 12.39
C ILE A 152 22.71 5.48 11.66
N ALA A 153 23.86 4.89 11.97
CA ALA A 153 24.22 3.54 11.56
C ALA A 153 23.68 2.55 12.59
N PHE A 154 23.15 1.41 12.14
CA PHE A 154 23.01 0.23 12.99
C PHE A 154 23.87 -0.88 12.41
N GLN A 155 24.80 -1.37 13.23
CA GLN A 155 25.48 -2.64 13.02
C GLN A 155 24.48 -3.76 13.25
N GLU A 156 24.48 -4.71 12.33
CA GLU A 156 23.73 -5.96 12.42
C GLU A 156 24.37 -6.83 13.51
N GLN A 157 23.62 -7.11 14.58
CA GLN A 157 23.80 -8.33 15.35
C GLN A 157 22.50 -9.13 15.24
N GLU A 158 22.57 -10.26 14.57
CA GLU A 158 21.56 -11.30 14.65
C GLU A 158 21.35 -11.70 16.11
N LYS A 159 20.12 -11.52 16.59
CA LYS A 159 19.53 -12.37 17.61
C LYS A 159 18.03 -12.40 17.39
N GLU A 160 17.55 -13.62 17.12
CA GLU A 160 16.15 -13.99 17.16
C GLU A 160 15.47 -13.41 18.41
N THR A 161 14.43 -12.61 18.20
CA THR A 161 13.30 -12.55 19.12
C THR A 161 12.10 -11.95 18.37
N ASN A 162 11.07 -12.77 18.19
CA ASN A 162 9.65 -12.43 18.08
C ASN A 162 9.35 -10.98 17.64
N ALA A 163 9.47 -10.71 16.35
CA ALA A 163 9.20 -9.40 15.80
C ALA A 163 7.81 -9.34 15.16
N GLY A 164 6.97 -8.50 15.76
CA GLY A 164 6.11 -7.56 15.04
C GLY A 164 5.00 -8.16 14.20
N GLN A 165 3.81 -8.26 14.79
CA GLN A 165 2.57 -8.26 14.02
C GLN A 165 2.52 -7.01 13.15
N VAL A 166 2.90 -7.16 11.88
CA VAL A 166 2.48 -6.24 10.83
C VAL A 166 1.05 -6.61 10.52
N VAL A 167 0.13 -5.66 10.67
CA VAL A 167 -1.26 -5.79 10.21
C VAL A 167 -1.19 -5.83 8.67
N VAL A 168 -1.14 -7.04 8.14
CA VAL A 168 -1.26 -7.33 6.71
C VAL A 168 -2.72 -7.63 6.48
N ALA A 169 -3.40 -6.78 5.72
CA ALA A 169 -4.81 -6.89 5.41
C ALA A 169 -4.99 -7.25 3.94
N ALA A 170 -5.70 -8.35 3.71
CA ALA A 170 -6.11 -8.84 2.40
C ALA A 170 -7.64 -8.89 2.42
N LEU A 171 -8.34 -8.42 1.38
CA LEU A 171 -9.73 -8.83 1.18
C LEU A 171 -9.75 -9.94 0.12
N VAL A 172 -10.65 -10.91 0.27
CA VAL A 172 -11.01 -11.91 -0.74
C VAL A 172 -12.24 -11.43 -1.49
#